data_AF-A0A8S2UQH3-F1
#
_entry.id   AF-A0A8S2UQH3-F1
#
_cell.length_a   1.000
_cell.length_b   1.000
_cell.length_c   1.000
_cell.angle_alpha   90.00
_cell.angle_beta   90.00
_cell.angle_gamma   90.00
#
_symmetry.space_group_name_H-M   'P 1'
#
loop_
_entity.id
_entity.type
_entity.pdbx_description
1 polymer ?
#
loop_
_entity_poly.entity_id
_entity_poly.type
_entity_poly.pdbx_seq_one_letter_code
_entity_poly.pdbx_strand_id
1 'polypeptide(L)'
;MPNMYQLFLLLTSLAVHLCIGQEICSSVNCVLPSCMCLTTKHPITQDVKQLPQLILLSFVGDLNKYSLDSLRSILNPVHRNPNKCPISSTFIVNDKHTDYCFVQRLFDNNNEIAITAASNKCPLTNCYGESSWHKWDHDQWTNEIKTQRENIVRKAQIHYSHIKGFRVPHLQIDDKRHLHVIRDFSFNYDSSMIFARSRHENRENITLPVWPFTLDYQIGNKDFLCENCGYEKITTFQGLWEFPLHHWHDPNINVKCHTLADTSR
;
A
#
# COMPACT_ATOMS: atom_id res chain seq x y z
N MET A 1 -52.32 12.18 -54.98
CA MET A 1 -52.02 13.61 -54.75
C MET A 1 -52.34 13.90 -53.27
N PRO A 2 -51.51 14.71 -52.61
CA PRO A 2 -50.84 14.45 -51.32
C PRO A 2 -51.80 14.60 -50.12
N ASN A 3 -51.53 14.20 -48.87
CA ASN A 3 -50.40 14.62 -48.05
C ASN A 3 -50.49 13.98 -46.64
N MET A 4 -49.32 13.73 -46.05
CA MET A 4 -48.98 14.17 -44.69
C MET A 4 -49.69 13.51 -43.50
N TYR A 5 -49.02 12.55 -42.84
CA TYR A 5 -48.91 12.41 -41.37
C TYR A 5 -48.00 11.22 -41.05
N GLN A 6 -46.68 11.39 -41.16
CA GLN A 6 -45.74 10.60 -40.35
C GLN A 6 -45.29 11.48 -39.20
N LEU A 7 -45.87 11.20 -38.04
CA LEU A 7 -45.54 11.79 -36.75
C LEU A 7 -44.21 11.19 -36.28
N PHE A 8 -43.08 11.75 -36.71
CA PHE A 8 -41.79 11.46 -36.11
C PHE A 8 -41.67 12.27 -34.81
N LEU A 9 -41.96 11.61 -33.69
CA LEU A 9 -41.58 12.05 -32.35
C LEU A 9 -40.05 11.99 -32.24
N LEU A 10 -39.39 13.10 -32.56
CA LEU A 10 -38.00 13.35 -32.19
C LEU A 10 -37.95 13.66 -30.69
N LEU A 11 -37.83 12.61 -29.88
CA LEU A 11 -37.32 12.73 -28.51
C LEU A 11 -35.84 13.12 -28.62
N THR A 12 -35.57 14.43 -28.63
CA THR A 12 -34.22 14.95 -28.43
C THR A 12 -33.83 14.66 -26.98
N SER A 13 -33.18 13.52 -26.75
CA SER A 13 -32.46 13.33 -25.50
C SER A 13 -31.32 14.35 -25.50
N LEU A 14 -31.51 15.47 -24.80
CA LEU A 14 -30.39 16.26 -24.30
C LEU A 14 -29.63 15.34 -23.33
N ALA A 15 -28.71 14.54 -23.87
CA ALA A 15 -27.63 13.98 -23.10
C ALA A 15 -26.75 15.17 -22.72
N VAL A 16 -27.10 15.80 -21.60
CA VAL A 16 -26.20 16.69 -20.86
C VAL A 16 -24.99 15.82 -20.55
N HIS A 17 -23.97 15.93 -21.40
CA HIS A 17 -22.63 15.49 -21.07
C HIS A 17 -22.21 16.40 -19.92
N LEU A 18 -22.52 16.00 -18.69
CA LEU A 18 -21.79 16.51 -17.55
C LEU A 18 -20.33 16.16 -17.83
N CYS A 19 -19.55 17.16 -18.22
CA CYS A 19 -18.12 17.13 -18.02
C CYS A 19 -17.91 17.01 -16.51
N ILE A 20 -17.91 15.78 -16.00
CA ILE A 20 -17.49 15.50 -14.63
C ILE A 20 -15.99 15.77 -14.65
N GLY A 21 -15.62 17.01 -14.36
CA GLY A 21 -14.25 17.37 -14.05
C GLY A 21 -13.78 16.45 -12.93
N GLN A 22 -12.56 15.95 -13.04
CA GLN A 22 -11.94 15.14 -11.99
C GLN A 22 -12.00 15.91 -10.66
N GLU A 23 -12.69 15.34 -9.67
CA GLU A 23 -12.83 15.99 -8.37
C GLU A 23 -11.45 16.10 -7.70
N ILE A 24 -11.08 17.31 -7.29
CA ILE A 24 -9.78 17.59 -6.68
C ILE A 24 -9.93 17.36 -5.18
N CYS A 25 -8.97 16.64 -4.59
CA CYS A 25 -8.95 16.41 -3.15
C CYS A 25 -8.73 17.73 -2.40
N SER A 26 -9.56 17.99 -1.40
CA SER A 26 -9.47 19.16 -0.52
C SER A 26 -9.88 18.79 0.90
N SER A 27 -9.59 19.68 1.86
CA SER A 27 -10.03 19.51 3.24
C SER A 27 -11.55 19.57 3.44
N VAL A 28 -12.32 19.92 2.40
CA VAL A 28 -13.79 20.00 2.46
C VAL A 28 -14.46 18.69 2.06
N ASN A 29 -13.93 18.03 1.02
CA ASN A 29 -14.48 16.78 0.49
C ASN A 29 -13.70 15.53 0.92
N CYS A 30 -12.59 15.69 1.63
CA CYS A 30 -11.80 14.61 2.21
C CYS A 30 -11.44 14.93 3.66
N VAL A 31 -12.16 14.30 4.59
CA VAL A 31 -12.11 14.64 6.02
C VAL A 31 -11.78 13.38 6.85
N LEU A 32 -10.88 13.55 7.82
CA LEU A 32 -10.55 12.52 8.79
C LEU A 32 -11.77 12.13 9.65
N PRO A 33 -11.85 10.88 10.13
CA PRO A 33 -10.86 9.80 9.99
C PRO A 33 -11.04 8.96 8.72
N SER A 34 -12.04 9.24 7.89
CA SER A 34 -12.40 8.38 6.75
C SER A 34 -11.60 8.67 5.49
N CYS A 35 -11.08 9.89 5.34
CA CYS A 35 -10.35 10.30 4.15
C CYS A 35 -9.19 11.22 4.53
N MET A 36 -8.05 11.06 3.83
CA MET A 36 -6.93 11.99 3.92
C MET A 36 -6.31 12.18 2.54
N CYS A 37 -6.18 13.44 2.11
CA CYS A 37 -5.57 13.77 0.82
C CYS A 37 -4.07 13.44 0.80
N LEU A 38 -3.56 13.08 -0.38
CA LEU A 38 -2.13 13.01 -0.66
C LEU A 38 -1.44 14.36 -0.35
N THR A 39 -0.54 14.37 0.64
CA THR A 39 0.08 15.61 1.13
C THR A 39 1.41 15.36 1.83
N THR A 40 2.29 16.37 1.84
CA THR A 40 3.49 16.42 2.69
C THR A 40 3.25 17.14 4.02
N LYS A 41 2.09 17.79 4.17
CA LYS A 41 1.70 18.55 5.36
C LYS A 41 0.92 17.67 6.31
N HIS A 42 1.29 17.67 7.58
CA HIS A 42 0.54 16.95 8.60
C HIS A 42 -0.89 17.53 8.72
N PRO A 43 -1.93 16.69 8.89
CA PRO A 43 -3.33 17.12 8.75
C PRO A 43 -3.84 18.05 9.85
N ILE A 44 -3.18 18.08 11.02
CA ILE A 44 -3.65 18.86 12.19
C ILE A 44 -2.74 20.08 12.46
N THR A 45 -1.45 19.86 12.71
CA THR A 45 -0.47 20.92 13.00
C THR A 45 0.64 20.96 11.96
N GLN A 46 1.15 22.16 11.66
CA GLN A 46 2.38 22.37 10.89
C GLN A 46 3.61 22.56 11.79
N ASP A 47 3.43 22.68 13.12
CA ASP A 47 4.53 22.75 14.06
C ASP A 47 5.10 21.35 14.29
N VAL A 48 6.14 21.01 13.53
CA VAL A 48 6.81 19.71 13.58
C VAL A 48 7.35 19.36 14.96
N LYS A 49 7.61 20.34 15.84
CA LYS A 49 8.11 20.09 17.19
C LYS A 49 7.06 19.47 18.11
N GLN A 50 5.77 19.59 17.74
CA GLN A 50 4.66 19.01 18.49
C GLN A 50 4.33 17.59 18.01
N LEU A 51 4.95 17.13 16.93
CA LEU A 51 4.65 15.83 16.32
C LEU A 51 5.58 14.74 16.86
N PRO A 52 5.06 13.59 17.34
CA PRO A 52 5.89 12.43 17.56
C PRO A 52 6.38 11.89 16.22
N GLN A 53 7.68 11.62 16.11
CA GLN A 53 8.22 10.90 14.96
C GLN A 53 7.83 9.42 15.10
N LEU A 54 6.92 8.97 14.24
CA LEU A 54 6.60 7.55 14.11
C LEU A 54 7.62 6.87 13.21
N ILE A 55 8.06 5.67 13.60
CA ILE A 55 8.93 4.81 12.81
C ILE A 55 8.19 3.48 12.65
N LEU A 56 7.79 3.15 11.42
CA LEU A 56 7.16 1.86 11.12
C LEU A 56 8.25 0.86 10.71
N LEU A 57 8.51 -0.09 11.59
CA LEU A 57 9.36 -1.24 11.29
C LEU A 57 8.50 -2.31 10.64
N SER A 58 8.73 -2.58 9.35
CA SER A 58 8.03 -3.64 8.62
C SER A 58 9.00 -4.71 8.11
N PHE A 59 8.70 -5.97 8.39
CA PHE A 59 9.45 -7.13 7.88
C PHE A 59 8.59 -7.85 6.84
N VAL A 60 9.17 -8.16 5.69
CA VAL A 60 8.45 -8.79 4.57
C VAL A 60 9.10 -10.13 4.26
N GLY A 61 8.26 -11.15 4.07
CA GLY A 61 8.69 -12.45 3.58
C GLY A 61 8.66 -13.56 4.63
N ASP A 62 9.51 -14.56 4.42
CA ASP A 62 9.48 -15.83 5.12
C ASP A 62 9.81 -15.66 6.62
N LEU A 63 8.89 -16.11 7.49
CA LEU A 63 9.11 -16.11 8.93
C LEU A 63 9.47 -17.50 9.42
N ASN A 64 10.75 -17.72 9.69
CA ASN A 64 11.26 -19.02 10.12
C ASN A 64 12.45 -18.87 11.07
N LYS A 65 13.08 -20.01 11.40
CA LYS A 65 14.23 -20.07 12.31
C LYS A 65 15.40 -19.16 11.91
N TYR A 66 15.58 -18.85 10.62
CA TYR A 66 16.66 -17.98 10.16
C TYR A 66 16.37 -16.50 10.47
N SER A 67 15.12 -16.07 10.34
CA SER A 67 14.69 -14.72 10.72
C SER A 67 14.65 -14.49 12.24
N LEU A 68 14.56 -15.57 13.02
CA LEU A 68 14.26 -15.50 14.46
C LEU A 68 15.34 -14.77 15.27
N ASP A 69 16.61 -14.99 14.97
CA ASP A 69 17.71 -14.42 15.77
C ASP A 69 17.82 -12.90 15.56
N SER A 70 17.75 -12.44 14.30
CA SER A 70 17.69 -11.01 13.98
C SER A 70 16.46 -10.34 14.63
N LEU A 71 15.28 -10.98 14.51
CA LEU A 71 14.04 -10.44 15.07
C LEU A 71 14.04 -10.39 16.60
N ARG A 72 14.64 -11.36 17.29
CA ARG A 72 14.78 -11.34 18.75
C ARG A 72 15.64 -10.18 19.24
N SER A 73 16.71 -9.87 18.51
CA SER A 73 17.56 -8.72 18.84
C SER A 73 16.80 -7.42 18.66
N ILE A 74 16.11 -7.26 17.51
CA ILE A 74 15.37 -6.04 17.19
C ILE A 74 14.18 -5.85 18.14
N LEU A 75 13.36 -6.88 18.34
CA LEU A 75 12.15 -6.85 19.18
C LEU A 75 12.43 -7.16 20.65
N ASN A 76 13.66 -6.97 21.11
CA ASN A 76 13.99 -7.15 22.51
C ASN A 76 13.14 -6.19 23.38
N PRO A 77 12.46 -6.66 24.45
CA PRO A 77 11.63 -5.80 25.31
C PRO A 77 12.37 -4.68 26.05
N VAL A 78 13.71 -4.64 25.98
CA VAL A 78 14.53 -3.50 26.42
C VAL A 78 14.35 -2.29 25.50
N HIS A 79 14.07 -2.50 24.21
CA HIS A 79 13.75 -1.45 23.26
C HIS A 79 12.31 -0.98 23.51
N ARG A 80 12.17 0.25 24.00
CA ARG A 80 10.88 0.82 24.43
C ARG A 80 10.64 2.18 23.80
N ASN A 81 9.38 2.43 23.48
CA ASN A 81 8.88 3.73 23.09
C ASN A 81 8.94 4.72 24.28
N PRO A 82 8.88 6.05 24.04
CA PRO A 82 8.84 7.05 25.12
C PRO A 82 7.71 6.84 26.13
N ASN A 83 6.61 6.18 25.72
CA ASN A 83 5.50 5.79 26.59
C ASN A 83 5.79 4.53 27.44
N LYS A 84 7.03 4.03 27.44
CA LYS A 84 7.53 2.85 28.18
C LYS A 84 6.96 1.51 27.70
N CYS A 85 6.14 1.47 26.66
CA CYS A 85 5.73 0.21 26.03
C CYS A 85 6.90 -0.36 25.21
N PRO A 86 7.06 -1.69 25.13
CA PRO A 86 7.95 -2.30 24.14
C PRO A 86 7.65 -1.79 22.73
N ILE A 87 8.67 -1.72 21.87
CA ILE A 87 8.43 -1.46 20.45
C ILE A 87 7.64 -2.60 19.82
N SER A 88 6.87 -2.30 18.79
CA SER A 88 6.16 -3.26 17.96
C SER A 88 6.56 -3.09 16.50
N SER A 89 6.24 -4.08 15.69
CA SER A 89 6.50 -4.05 14.25
C SER A 89 5.35 -4.66 13.47
N THR A 90 5.37 -4.46 12.16
CA THR A 90 4.42 -5.05 11.22
C THR A 90 5.11 -6.15 10.44
N PHE A 91 4.53 -7.35 10.41
CA PHE A 91 5.02 -8.48 9.64
C PHE A 91 4.12 -8.72 8.45
N ILE A 92 4.68 -8.67 7.24
CA ILE A 92 3.98 -8.87 5.98
C ILE A 92 4.37 -10.26 5.47
N VAL A 93 3.48 -11.21 5.70
CA VAL A 93 3.83 -12.64 5.69
C VAL A 93 3.31 -13.34 4.43
N ASN A 94 4.14 -14.17 3.80
CA ASN A 94 3.75 -15.15 2.77
C ASN A 94 3.64 -16.58 3.36
N ASP A 95 3.15 -17.55 2.57
CA ASP A 95 2.98 -18.92 3.03
C ASP A 95 4.30 -19.71 2.99
N LYS A 96 5.01 -19.58 1.88
CA LYS A 96 6.20 -20.38 1.61
C LYS A 96 7.25 -20.18 2.71
N HIS A 97 7.75 -21.27 3.28
CA HIS A 97 8.78 -21.26 4.32
C HIS A 97 8.44 -20.47 5.60
N THR A 98 7.14 -20.23 5.87
CA THR A 98 6.67 -19.58 7.10
C THR A 98 6.27 -20.61 8.16
N ASP A 99 6.77 -20.41 9.37
CA ASP A 99 6.33 -21.07 10.59
C ASP A 99 5.18 -20.27 11.21
N TYR A 100 3.96 -20.78 11.09
CA TYR A 100 2.76 -20.12 11.60
C TYR A 100 2.68 -20.10 13.14
N CYS A 101 3.38 -21.00 13.85
CA CYS A 101 3.51 -20.87 15.31
C CYS A 101 4.33 -19.65 15.67
N PHE A 102 5.35 -19.32 14.86
CA PHE A 102 6.11 -18.08 15.04
C PHE A 102 5.26 -16.84 14.72
N VAL A 103 4.48 -16.87 13.63
CA VAL A 103 3.51 -15.80 13.30
C VAL A 103 2.53 -15.54 14.45
N GLN A 104 1.94 -16.61 15.01
CA GLN A 104 1.05 -16.50 16.17
C GLN A 104 1.73 -15.83 17.36
N ARG A 105 2.96 -16.26 17.70
CA ARG A 105 3.72 -15.64 18.80
C ARG A 105 4.04 -14.17 18.56
N LEU A 106 4.32 -13.76 17.33
CA LEU A 106 4.55 -12.35 17.00
C LEU A 106 3.27 -11.54 17.26
N PHE A 107 2.12 -12.05 16.81
CA PHE A 107 0.82 -11.44 17.06
C PHE A 107 0.49 -11.34 18.56
N ASP A 108 0.67 -12.43 19.31
CA ASP A 108 0.44 -12.48 20.77
C ASP A 108 1.35 -11.50 21.53
N ASN A 109 2.52 -11.17 20.96
CA ASN A 109 3.43 -10.15 21.46
C ASN A 109 3.16 -8.74 20.89
N ASN A 110 1.91 -8.46 20.52
CA ASN A 110 1.43 -7.14 20.12
C ASN A 110 2.10 -6.57 18.85
N ASN A 111 2.55 -7.44 17.95
CA ASN A 111 2.94 -7.06 16.60
C ASN A 111 1.76 -7.18 15.64
N GLU A 112 1.77 -6.36 14.59
CA GLU A 112 0.78 -6.45 13.53
C GLU A 112 1.15 -7.56 12.54
N ILE A 113 0.15 -8.34 12.13
CA ILE A 113 0.27 -9.32 11.03
C ILE A 113 -0.53 -8.82 9.83
N ALA A 114 0.19 -8.45 8.79
CA ALA A 114 -0.29 -8.14 7.45
C ALA A 114 0.14 -9.28 6.50
N ILE A 115 -0.31 -9.24 5.24
CA ILE A 115 0.03 -10.29 4.27
C ILE A 115 0.58 -9.73 2.96
N THR A 116 1.35 -10.58 2.29
CA THR A 116 1.61 -10.49 0.85
C THR A 116 0.97 -11.69 0.15
N ALA A 117 1.23 -11.91 -1.14
CA ALA A 117 0.77 -13.10 -1.85
C ALA A 117 1.34 -14.39 -1.21
N ALA A 118 0.53 -15.46 -1.15
CA ALA A 118 0.92 -16.73 -0.50
C ALA A 118 2.24 -17.29 -1.05
N SER A 119 2.40 -17.28 -2.36
CA SER A 119 3.59 -17.80 -3.03
C SER A 119 4.80 -16.85 -3.00
N ASN A 120 4.58 -15.57 -2.66
CA ASN A 120 5.55 -14.47 -2.77
C ASN A 120 6.22 -14.37 -4.15
N LYS A 121 5.55 -14.87 -5.20
CA LYS A 121 6.04 -14.77 -6.58
C LYS A 121 5.75 -13.38 -7.14
N CYS A 122 6.53 -13.00 -8.14
CA CYS A 122 6.25 -11.76 -8.84
C CYS A 122 4.96 -11.88 -9.67
N PRO A 123 4.08 -10.86 -9.66
CA PRO A 123 2.81 -10.91 -10.37
C PRO A 123 2.89 -10.35 -11.80
N LEU A 124 4.07 -9.88 -12.23
CA LEU A 124 4.29 -9.30 -13.56
C LEU A 124 5.12 -10.22 -14.46
N THR A 125 5.16 -9.92 -15.76
CA THR A 125 6.07 -10.60 -16.70
C THR A 125 7.53 -10.16 -16.50
N ASN A 126 8.47 -11.08 -16.71
CA ASN A 126 9.91 -10.81 -16.76
C ASN A 126 10.52 -10.23 -15.48
N CYS A 127 9.93 -10.51 -14.32
CA CYS A 127 10.55 -10.13 -13.06
C CYS A 127 11.89 -10.86 -12.90
N TYR A 128 12.95 -10.10 -12.65
CA TYR A 128 14.30 -10.61 -12.42
C TYR A 128 14.84 -11.58 -13.49
N GLY A 129 14.34 -11.47 -14.73
CA GLY A 129 14.80 -12.29 -15.85
C GLY A 129 14.28 -13.73 -15.89
N GLU A 130 13.32 -14.09 -15.04
CA GLU A 130 12.69 -15.41 -15.09
C GLU A 130 11.59 -15.43 -16.18
N SER A 131 11.84 -16.19 -17.25
CA SER A 131 10.96 -16.34 -18.43
C SER A 131 9.71 -17.20 -18.19
N SER A 132 9.62 -17.83 -17.01
CA SER A 132 8.53 -18.74 -16.62
C SER A 132 7.31 -18.04 -16.02
N TRP A 133 7.39 -16.75 -15.68
CA TRP A 133 6.28 -16.03 -15.05
C TRP A 133 5.43 -15.30 -16.10
N HIS A 134 4.15 -15.67 -16.17
CA HIS A 134 3.14 -14.85 -16.82
C HIS A 134 2.60 -13.80 -15.83
N LYS A 135 2.18 -12.64 -16.34
CA LYS A 135 1.44 -11.64 -15.55
C LYS A 135 0.21 -12.31 -14.94
N TRP A 136 -0.08 -12.00 -13.68
CA TRP A 136 -1.24 -12.55 -12.99
C TRP A 136 -2.53 -11.92 -13.50
N ASP A 137 -3.53 -12.77 -13.73
CA ASP A 137 -4.90 -12.32 -13.93
C ASP A 137 -5.59 -12.02 -12.59
N HIS A 138 -6.85 -11.59 -12.66
CA HIS A 138 -7.62 -11.22 -11.47
C HIS A 138 -7.85 -12.41 -10.53
N ASP A 139 -8.08 -13.60 -11.08
CA ASP A 139 -8.37 -14.80 -10.30
C ASP A 139 -7.11 -15.30 -9.60
N GLN A 140 -5.95 -15.19 -10.23
CA GLN A 140 -4.66 -15.50 -9.63
C GLN A 140 -4.35 -14.58 -8.45
N TRP A 141 -4.53 -13.26 -8.61
CA TRP A 141 -4.44 -12.32 -7.47
C TRP A 141 -5.42 -12.66 -6.35
N THR A 142 -6.68 -12.92 -6.71
CA THR A 142 -7.73 -13.28 -5.74
C THR A 142 -7.34 -14.52 -4.95
N ASN A 143 -6.88 -15.56 -5.64
CA ASN A 143 -6.48 -16.83 -5.03
C ASN A 143 -5.26 -16.67 -4.14
N GLU A 144 -4.23 -15.93 -4.57
CA GLU A 144 -2.99 -15.73 -3.80
C GLU A 144 -3.24 -14.95 -2.50
N ILE A 145 -4.03 -13.87 -2.57
CA ILE A 145 -4.37 -13.04 -1.41
C ILE A 145 -5.30 -13.80 -0.46
N LYS A 146 -6.35 -14.43 -0.99
CA LYS A 146 -7.30 -15.23 -0.20
C LYS A 146 -6.61 -16.38 0.52
N THR A 147 -5.78 -17.15 -0.21
CA THR A 147 -5.05 -18.28 0.35
C THR A 147 -4.19 -17.85 1.52
N GLN A 148 -3.44 -16.75 1.37
CA GLN A 148 -2.59 -16.30 2.47
C GLN A 148 -3.39 -15.82 3.67
N ARG A 149 -4.49 -15.09 3.46
CA ARG A 149 -5.36 -14.67 4.56
C ARG A 149 -5.97 -15.86 5.30
N GLU A 150 -6.44 -16.87 4.57
CA GLU A 150 -6.98 -18.10 5.14
C GLU A 150 -5.90 -18.91 5.88
N ASN A 151 -4.66 -18.94 5.38
CA ASN A 151 -3.56 -19.58 6.07
C ASN A 151 -3.28 -18.93 7.42
N ILE A 152 -3.23 -17.59 7.50
CA ILE A 152 -3.03 -16.89 8.77
C ILE A 152 -4.16 -17.23 9.76
N VAL A 153 -5.42 -17.23 9.30
CA VAL A 153 -6.56 -17.60 10.14
C VAL A 153 -6.47 -19.03 10.65
N ARG A 154 -6.18 -20.00 9.76
CA ARG A 154 -6.23 -21.43 10.11
C ARG A 154 -4.97 -21.93 10.79
N LYS A 155 -3.80 -21.47 10.37
CA LYS A 155 -2.51 -22.00 10.81
C LYS A 155 -1.91 -21.17 11.96
N ALA A 156 -2.15 -19.86 12.02
CA ALA A 156 -1.71 -18.99 13.14
C ALA A 156 -2.85 -18.65 14.12
N GLN A 157 -4.09 -19.07 13.86
CA GLN A 157 -5.25 -18.85 14.75
C GLN A 157 -5.55 -17.36 15.01
N ILE A 158 -5.19 -16.48 14.07
CA ILE A 158 -5.45 -15.04 14.16
C ILE A 158 -6.79 -14.74 13.47
N HIS A 159 -7.72 -14.11 14.18
CA HIS A 159 -9.03 -13.82 13.62
C HIS A 159 -8.93 -12.89 12.38
N TYR A 160 -9.80 -13.14 11.39
CA TYR A 160 -9.79 -12.47 10.08
C TYR A 160 -9.80 -10.93 10.17
N SER A 161 -10.45 -10.38 11.20
CA SER A 161 -10.56 -8.93 11.45
C SER A 161 -9.25 -8.27 11.88
N HIS A 162 -8.23 -9.05 12.28
CA HIS A 162 -6.91 -8.52 12.63
C HIS A 162 -5.96 -8.43 11.43
N ILE A 163 -6.30 -9.08 10.31
CA ILE A 163 -5.49 -9.07 9.09
C ILE A 163 -5.97 -7.92 8.22
N LYS A 164 -5.33 -6.75 8.35
CA LYS A 164 -5.82 -5.47 7.80
C LYS A 164 -4.94 -4.89 6.71
N GLY A 165 -3.67 -5.29 6.65
CA GLY A 165 -2.68 -4.75 5.73
C GLY A 165 -2.33 -5.68 4.60
N PHE A 166 -2.01 -5.09 3.46
CA PHE A 166 -1.45 -5.75 2.30
C PHE A 166 -0.19 -5.05 1.79
N ARG A 167 0.73 -5.81 1.18
CA ARG A 167 1.81 -5.28 0.36
C ARG A 167 2.10 -6.25 -0.79
N VAL A 168 2.19 -5.72 -2.00
CA VAL A 168 2.46 -6.53 -3.20
C VAL A 168 3.84 -7.21 -3.10
N PRO A 169 3.97 -8.46 -3.58
CA PRO A 169 5.25 -9.15 -3.59
C PRO A 169 6.27 -8.38 -4.46
N HIS A 170 7.50 -8.25 -3.95
CA HIS A 170 8.62 -7.54 -4.60
C HIS A 170 8.37 -6.06 -4.95
N LEU A 171 7.36 -5.42 -4.34
CA LEU A 171 6.92 -4.05 -4.66
C LEU A 171 6.51 -3.88 -6.15
N GLN A 172 6.13 -4.97 -6.81
CA GLN A 172 5.68 -5.02 -8.19
C GLN A 172 4.17 -4.80 -8.26
N ILE A 173 3.79 -3.52 -8.35
CA ILE A 173 2.40 -3.09 -8.50
C ILE A 173 1.87 -3.52 -9.87
N ASP A 174 0.78 -4.28 -9.86
CA ASP A 174 0.04 -4.64 -11.07
C ASP A 174 -1.10 -3.65 -11.31
N ASP A 175 -0.70 -2.44 -11.72
CA ASP A 175 -1.57 -1.30 -11.95
C ASP A 175 -2.56 -1.15 -10.78
N LYS A 176 -3.83 -1.47 -11.03
CA LYS A 176 -4.93 -1.37 -10.07
C LYS A 176 -5.49 -2.73 -9.65
N ARG A 177 -5.03 -3.83 -10.27
CA ARG A 177 -5.66 -5.15 -10.13
C ARG A 177 -5.62 -5.65 -8.68
N HIS A 178 -4.45 -5.55 -8.05
CA HIS A 178 -4.30 -5.92 -6.64
C HIS A 178 -5.14 -5.04 -5.71
N LEU A 179 -5.25 -3.73 -5.99
CA LEU A 179 -6.08 -2.80 -5.21
C LEU A 179 -7.57 -3.15 -5.27
N HIS A 180 -8.08 -3.62 -6.42
CA HIS A 180 -9.45 -4.16 -6.53
C HIS A 180 -9.64 -5.35 -5.59
N VAL A 181 -8.75 -6.33 -5.65
CA VAL A 181 -8.87 -7.55 -4.84
C VAL A 181 -8.80 -7.26 -3.33
N ILE A 182 -7.87 -6.41 -2.88
CA ILE A 182 -7.77 -6.10 -1.45
C ILE A 182 -8.95 -5.24 -0.97
N ARG A 183 -9.52 -4.39 -1.84
CA ARG A 183 -10.75 -3.66 -1.54
C ARG A 183 -11.93 -4.62 -1.39
N ASP A 184 -12.07 -5.58 -2.31
CA ASP A 184 -13.14 -6.59 -2.27
C ASP A 184 -13.05 -7.46 -1.01
N PHE A 185 -11.82 -7.73 -0.53
CA PHE A 185 -11.57 -8.39 0.74
C PHE A 185 -11.58 -7.47 1.97
N SER A 186 -11.95 -6.19 1.82
CA SER A 186 -12.06 -5.24 2.94
C SER A 186 -10.76 -5.13 3.76
N PHE A 187 -9.61 -5.10 3.08
CA PHE A 187 -8.36 -4.64 3.71
C PHE A 187 -8.45 -3.15 4.01
N ASN A 188 -7.79 -2.71 5.08
CA ASN A 188 -7.79 -1.31 5.49
C ASN A 188 -6.73 -0.51 4.75
N TYR A 189 -5.59 -1.13 4.43
CA TYR A 189 -4.48 -0.42 3.82
C TYR A 189 -3.63 -1.30 2.89
N ASP A 190 -3.06 -0.64 1.89
CA ASP A 190 -1.91 -1.08 1.11
C ASP A 190 -0.65 -0.34 1.57
N SER A 191 0.51 -0.95 1.38
CA SER A 191 1.81 -0.31 1.61
C SER A 191 2.78 -0.72 0.51
N SER A 192 2.41 -0.46 -0.74
CA SER A 192 3.18 -0.88 -1.91
C SER A 192 3.74 0.28 -2.70
N MET A 193 3.19 1.49 -2.54
CA MET A 193 3.53 2.62 -3.39
C MET A 193 4.80 3.32 -2.93
N ILE A 194 5.71 3.51 -3.87
CA ILE A 194 7.02 4.12 -3.63
C ILE A 194 6.97 5.57 -4.09
N PHE A 195 7.12 6.48 -3.14
CA PHE A 195 7.20 7.91 -3.42
C PHE A 195 8.64 8.40 -3.40
N ALA A 196 9.02 9.05 -4.49
CA ALA A 196 10.29 9.74 -4.59
C ALA A 196 10.20 11.18 -4.10
N ARG A 197 11.33 11.69 -3.63
CA ARG A 197 11.54 13.13 -3.54
C ARG A 197 11.50 13.71 -4.95
N SER A 198 10.45 14.48 -5.27
CA SER A 198 10.36 15.18 -6.54
C SER A 198 11.52 16.15 -6.66
N ARG A 199 12.24 16.04 -7.79
CA ARG A 199 13.44 16.80 -8.12
C ARG A 199 13.12 18.00 -9.02
N HIS A 200 11.87 18.47 -9.03
CA HIS A 200 11.45 19.61 -9.86
C HIS A 200 12.17 20.90 -9.43
N GLU A 201 13.34 21.04 -10.05
CA GLU A 201 13.99 22.20 -10.65
C GLU A 201 13.75 23.57 -9.97
N ASN A 202 14.84 24.06 -9.38
CA ASN A 202 15.15 25.45 -9.04
C ASN A 202 14.72 26.00 -7.67
N ARG A 203 14.44 25.16 -6.67
CA ARG A 203 14.41 25.64 -5.27
C ARG A 203 15.09 24.65 -4.35
N GLU A 204 15.81 25.19 -3.38
CA GLU A 204 16.38 24.53 -2.19
C GLU A 204 15.32 23.84 -1.29
N ASN A 205 14.14 23.54 -1.82
CA ASN A 205 13.05 22.93 -1.10
C ASN A 205 13.18 21.41 -1.19
N ILE A 206 13.81 20.84 -0.16
CA ILE A 206 13.73 19.42 0.17
C ILE A 206 12.25 19.01 0.12
N THR A 207 11.86 18.15 -0.82
CA THR A 207 10.53 17.53 -0.79
C THR A 207 10.44 16.65 0.45
N LEU A 208 9.50 16.99 1.32
CA LEU A 208 9.20 16.22 2.52
C LEU A 208 8.55 14.88 2.14
N PRO A 209 8.73 13.83 2.95
CA PRO A 209 8.01 12.58 2.75
C PRO A 209 6.50 12.81 2.80
N VAL A 210 5.78 11.96 2.09
CA VAL A 210 4.33 11.97 2.00
C VAL A 210 3.73 11.27 3.22
N TRP A 211 2.70 11.87 3.83
CA TRP A 211 1.94 11.22 4.91
C TRP A 211 1.01 10.13 4.36
N PRO A 212 0.62 9.11 5.15
CA PRO A 212 -0.42 8.18 4.75
C PRO A 212 -1.67 8.92 4.27
N PHE A 213 -2.31 8.41 3.23
CA PHE A 213 -3.43 9.05 2.57
C PHE A 213 -4.41 7.98 2.10
N THR A 214 -5.64 8.38 1.78
CA THR A 214 -6.61 7.45 1.21
C THR A 214 -6.66 7.56 -0.31
N LEU A 215 -7.00 6.45 -0.96
CA LEU A 215 -7.10 6.34 -2.41
C LEU A 215 -8.47 6.82 -2.95
N ASP A 216 -9.21 7.61 -2.16
CA ASP A 216 -10.47 8.26 -2.54
C ASP A 216 -10.31 9.23 -3.73
N TYR A 217 -9.09 9.74 -3.95
CA TYR A 217 -8.75 10.67 -5.02
C TYR A 217 -7.50 10.20 -5.78
N GLN A 218 -7.36 10.64 -7.03
CA GLN A 218 -6.29 10.16 -7.91
C GLN A 218 -4.90 10.65 -7.48
N ILE A 219 -3.93 9.75 -7.61
CA ILE A 219 -2.49 10.05 -7.50
C ILE A 219 -2.02 10.54 -8.87
N GLY A 220 -2.11 11.85 -9.12
CA GLY A 220 -1.81 12.39 -10.45
C GLY A 220 -1.40 13.85 -10.49
N ASN A 221 -1.14 14.48 -9.34
CA ASN A 221 -0.59 15.83 -9.34
C ASN A 221 0.93 15.77 -9.63
N LYS A 222 1.43 16.68 -10.48
CA LYS A 222 2.85 16.80 -10.87
C LYS A 222 3.80 16.95 -9.68
N ASP A 223 3.26 17.37 -8.54
CA ASP A 223 4.02 17.59 -7.31
C ASP A 223 4.45 16.29 -6.61
N PHE A 224 3.77 15.16 -6.88
CA PHE A 224 4.05 13.87 -6.24
C PHE A 224 4.45 12.80 -7.26
N LEU A 225 5.66 12.27 -7.11
CA LEU A 225 6.19 11.23 -7.97
C LEU A 225 6.07 9.86 -7.29
N CYS A 226 5.08 9.06 -7.69
CA CYS A 226 5.07 7.63 -7.38
C CYS A 226 5.84 6.86 -8.48
N GLU A 227 6.94 6.22 -8.12
CA GLU A 227 7.85 5.58 -9.08
C GLU A 227 7.31 4.26 -9.64
N ASN A 228 6.50 3.52 -8.87
CA ASN A 228 6.02 2.18 -9.23
C ASN A 228 4.50 2.06 -9.45
N CYS A 229 3.73 3.16 -9.37
CA CYS A 229 2.26 3.08 -9.42
C CYS A 229 1.65 2.83 -10.82
N GLY A 230 2.41 3.03 -11.89
CA GLY A 230 1.86 3.09 -13.26
C GLY A 230 1.03 4.38 -13.46
N TYR A 231 1.21 5.07 -14.59
CA TYR A 231 0.61 6.41 -14.80
C TYR A 231 -0.79 6.40 -15.42
N GLU A 232 -1.57 5.33 -15.27
CA GLU A 232 -2.87 5.22 -15.93
C GLU A 232 -4.06 5.70 -15.08
N LYS A 233 -4.82 6.63 -15.67
CA LYS A 233 -5.85 7.49 -15.07
C LYS A 233 -7.07 6.74 -14.50
N ILE A 234 -7.74 7.41 -13.55
CA ILE A 234 -9.12 7.22 -13.06
C ILE A 234 -9.51 5.83 -12.51
N THR A 235 -9.01 5.46 -11.34
CA THR A 235 -9.81 4.65 -10.40
C THR A 235 -9.46 5.03 -8.98
N THR A 236 -10.48 5.26 -8.15
CA THR A 236 -10.33 5.58 -6.74
C THR A 236 -10.81 4.41 -5.90
N PHE A 237 -10.13 4.15 -4.79
CA PHE A 237 -10.44 3.09 -3.86
C PHE A 237 -10.86 3.74 -2.54
N GLN A 238 -12.15 4.13 -2.50
CA GLN A 238 -12.73 4.87 -1.38
C GLN A 238 -12.46 4.16 -0.04
N GLY A 239 -11.87 4.88 0.92
CA GLY A 239 -11.56 4.37 2.25
C GLY A 239 -10.37 3.41 2.35
N LEU A 240 -9.75 3.02 1.24
CA LEU A 240 -8.50 2.24 1.25
C LEU A 240 -7.33 3.19 1.49
N TRP A 241 -6.56 2.93 2.55
CA TRP A 241 -5.38 3.72 2.88
C TRP A 241 -4.16 3.23 2.11
N GLU A 242 -3.30 4.16 1.73
CA GLU A 242 -1.93 3.90 1.31
C GLU A 242 -0.98 4.34 2.42
N PHE A 243 -0.10 3.44 2.84
CA PHE A 243 1.05 3.73 3.67
C PHE A 243 2.31 3.78 2.79
N PRO A 244 2.66 4.98 2.27
CA PRO A 244 3.67 5.12 1.23
C PRO A 244 5.06 4.74 1.74
N LEU A 245 5.84 4.13 0.85
CA LEU A 245 7.26 3.85 1.05
C LEU A 245 8.09 5.01 0.50
N HIS A 246 9.11 5.42 1.24
CA HIS A 246 10.05 6.45 0.81
C HIS A 246 11.45 5.87 0.71
N HIS A 247 12.20 6.40 -0.24
CA HIS A 247 13.62 6.09 -0.39
C HIS A 247 14.42 6.49 0.83
N TRP A 248 15.32 5.59 1.22
CA TRP A 248 16.47 5.89 2.03
C TRP A 248 17.57 6.40 1.11
N HIS A 249 18.23 7.48 1.53
CA HIS A 249 19.39 8.03 0.84
C HIS A 249 20.62 7.67 1.66
N ASP A 250 21.51 6.87 1.07
CA ASP A 250 22.85 6.71 1.64
C ASP A 250 23.70 7.92 1.22
N PRO A 251 24.12 8.78 2.17
CA PRO A 251 24.88 9.98 1.86
C PRO A 251 26.26 9.68 1.25
N ASN A 252 26.77 8.45 1.39
CA ASN A 252 28.13 8.09 0.97
C ASN A 252 28.21 7.54 -0.46
N ILE A 253 27.15 6.90 -0.95
CA ILE A 253 27.18 6.19 -2.25
C ILE A 253 26.14 6.71 -3.26
N ASN A 254 25.31 7.70 -2.90
CA ASN A 254 24.26 8.26 -3.75
C ASN A 254 23.34 7.18 -4.38
N VAL A 255 23.17 6.06 -3.67
CA VAL A 255 22.27 4.97 -4.04
C VAL A 255 20.95 5.18 -3.32
N LYS A 256 19.87 4.99 -4.07
CA LYS A 256 18.49 5.00 -3.60
C LYS A 256 18.10 3.59 -3.15
N CYS A 257 17.68 3.44 -1.89
CA CYS A 257 17.29 2.15 -1.32
C CYS A 257 15.84 2.21 -0.82
N HIS A 258 15.03 1.19 -1.11
CA HIS A 258 13.62 1.10 -0.65
C HIS A 258 13.42 0.06 0.44
N THR A 259 14.35 -0.88 0.55
CA THR A 259 14.32 -2.00 1.49
C THR A 259 15.71 -2.16 2.07
N LEU A 260 15.78 -2.42 3.38
CA LEU A 260 16.99 -2.96 3.99
C LEU A 260 16.96 -4.47 3.83
N ALA A 261 18.04 -5.04 3.29
CA ALA A 261 18.22 -6.48 3.27
C ALA A 261 18.97 -6.91 4.53
N ASP A 262 18.46 -7.96 5.19
CA ASP A 262 19.27 -8.66 6.20
C ASP A 262 20.37 -9.44 5.46
N THR A 263 21.62 -9.08 5.71
CA THR A 263 22.79 -9.72 5.12
C THR A 263 23.47 -10.71 6.08
N SER A 264 22.90 -10.94 7.28
CA SER A 264 23.43 -11.94 8.20
C SER A 264 23.24 -13.34 7.62
N ARG A 265 24.28 -13.84 6.97
CA ARG A 265 24.45 -15.26 6.61
C ARG A 265 25.36 -15.94 7.62
#